data_AF-A0A3B4TZ77-F1
#
_entry.id   AF-A0A3B4TZ77-F1
#
_cell.length_a   1.000
_cell.length_b   1.000
_cell.length_c   1.000
_cell.angle_alpha   90.00
_cell.angle_beta   90.00
_cell.angle_gamma   90.00
#
_symmetry.space_group_name_H-M   'P 1'
#
loop_
_entity.id
_entity.type
_entity.pdbx_description
1 polymer ?
#
loop_
_entity_poly.entity_id
_entity_poly.type
_entity_poly.pdbx_seq_one_letter_code
_entity_poly.pdbx_strand_id
1 'polypeptide(L)'
;MSPVCDCCGENTSKLKQQASVMRKEIKNLRQMLDSAVRAHRKHMISIQSAVSKIGVCEADKAQTPPPPPPPPPTSPQVALEKGSIQTVPIGYISSCFSVKNGTPRQPTICGPSRAELRIQQSVFNNPEHALVGLEQYSHVWIIFLFHKNGHLSYKAKVKPPRLNGQRVGVYSTRSPHRPNALGLTLAKLDKIVGDTIHLSDIDMIAGTPVLDIKPYIPEYDSPQTRIHMDLEPYELNTNQSNVTTMEDLYKDSETDAQSGLRGERTNDDDLVSQLSKDKCEADIPLIDSSRVSAQFSLPKDLHGVLEEVKAYVTQGDFCQREEQVSDSPMDKPPESTVDRPRYGEESYSTIAGWIREPPVSSLEVRFTPHAERELEEFLPTHLSGAPESVRPRFKFLRSPEEAAAAIRGVLSADPRSVYRRTRCRDRLFFFTLDTADITCWFGQGFAEVLQVRPVECQTATIMRQQPQTYSQSHEELLSETRRS
;
A
#
# COMPACT_ATOMS: atom_id res chain seq x y z
N MET A 1 -17.26 41.93 27.59
CA MET A 1 -17.39 41.89 26.11
C MET A 1 -18.25 43.06 25.69
N SER A 2 -17.77 43.91 24.78
CA SER A 2 -18.58 44.99 24.21
C SER A 2 -19.63 44.41 23.24
N PRO A 3 -20.85 44.99 23.15
CA PRO A 3 -21.82 44.56 22.15
C PRO A 3 -21.29 44.86 20.75
N VAL A 4 -21.47 43.92 19.83
CA VAL A 4 -21.12 44.12 18.41
C VAL A 4 -22.12 45.11 17.81
N CYS A 5 -21.63 46.22 17.24
CA CYS A 5 -22.46 47.22 16.58
C CYS A 5 -23.35 46.59 15.49
N ASP A 6 -24.63 46.96 15.43
CA ASP A 6 -25.61 46.36 14.51
C ASP A 6 -25.18 46.43 13.02
N CYS A 7 -24.47 47.49 12.63
CA CYS A 7 -23.88 47.64 11.30
C CYS A 7 -22.93 46.49 10.92
N CYS A 8 -22.24 45.89 11.88
CA CYS A 8 -21.40 44.71 11.68
C CYS A 8 -22.23 43.43 11.53
N GLY A 9 -23.37 43.33 12.22
CA GLY A 9 -24.34 42.24 12.08
C GLY A 9 -24.88 42.15 10.66
N GLU A 10 -25.34 43.28 10.09
CA GLU A 10 -25.82 43.33 8.70
C GLU A 10 -24.75 42.99 7.67
N ASN A 11 -23.53 43.51 7.82
CA ASN A 11 -22.48 43.25 6.82
C ASN A 11 -22.05 41.78 6.83
N THR A 12 -22.00 41.12 8.00
CA THR A 12 -21.74 39.69 8.06
C THR A 12 -22.90 38.83 7.57
N SER A 13 -24.16 39.27 7.66
CA SER A 13 -25.31 38.56 7.07
C SER A 13 -25.32 38.67 5.54
N LYS A 14 -25.08 39.86 5.00
CA LYS A 14 -24.93 40.13 3.55
C LYS A 14 -23.83 39.26 2.93
N LEU A 15 -22.65 39.20 3.55
CA LEU A 15 -21.53 38.33 3.13
C LEU A 15 -21.87 36.83 3.20
N LYS A 16 -22.56 36.37 4.26
CA LYS A 16 -23.03 34.98 4.37
C LYS A 16 -24.02 34.63 3.25
N GLN A 17 -24.91 35.55 2.88
CA GLN A 17 -25.88 35.36 1.81
C GLN A 17 -25.20 35.32 0.42
N GLN A 18 -24.26 36.22 0.14
CA GLN A 18 -23.43 36.17 -1.08
C GLN A 18 -22.65 34.86 -1.18
N ALA A 19 -22.02 34.41 -0.08
CA ALA A 19 -21.32 33.11 -0.04
C ALA A 19 -22.26 31.92 -0.28
N SER A 20 -23.52 32.00 0.15
CA SER A 20 -24.55 30.99 -0.14
C SER A 20 -24.90 30.95 -1.63
N VAL A 21 -25.10 32.11 -2.26
CA VAL A 21 -25.36 32.23 -3.71
C VAL A 21 -24.18 31.69 -4.52
N MET A 22 -22.94 32.08 -4.22
CA MET A 22 -21.75 31.56 -4.91
C MET A 22 -21.60 30.04 -4.77
N ARG A 23 -21.90 29.45 -3.61
CA ARG A 23 -21.90 27.99 -3.42
C ARG A 23 -22.98 27.30 -4.26
N LYS A 24 -24.16 27.90 -4.41
CA LYS A 24 -25.24 27.41 -5.28
C LYS A 24 -24.80 27.44 -6.75
N GLU A 25 -24.15 28.52 -7.18
CA GLU A 25 -23.73 28.68 -8.58
C GLU A 25 -22.55 27.75 -8.94
N ILE A 26 -21.58 27.57 -8.04
CA ILE A 26 -20.52 26.54 -8.20
C ILE A 26 -21.12 25.13 -8.31
N LYS A 27 -22.26 24.86 -7.66
CA LYS A 27 -22.99 23.58 -7.82
C LYS A 27 -23.67 23.48 -9.19
N ASN A 28 -24.33 24.55 -9.65
CA ASN A 28 -24.95 24.62 -10.98
C ASN A 28 -23.92 24.40 -12.09
N LEU A 29 -22.81 25.16 -12.06
CA LEU A 29 -21.71 25.05 -13.03
C LEU A 29 -21.13 23.63 -13.12
N ARG A 30 -20.93 22.95 -11.98
CA ARG A 30 -20.49 21.55 -11.94
C ARG A 30 -21.52 20.60 -12.57
N GLN A 31 -22.80 20.78 -12.28
CA GLN A 31 -23.87 19.97 -12.86
C GLN A 31 -24.02 20.19 -14.38
N MET A 32 -23.76 21.40 -14.88
CA MET A 32 -23.67 21.68 -16.31
C MET A 32 -22.45 21.00 -16.95
N LEU A 33 -21.26 21.10 -16.33
CA LEU A 33 -20.04 20.45 -16.81
C LEU A 33 -20.19 18.92 -16.89
N ASP A 34 -20.70 18.27 -15.84
CA ASP A 34 -20.99 16.82 -15.83
C ASP A 34 -21.98 16.43 -16.94
N SER A 35 -22.89 17.32 -17.32
CA SER A 35 -23.87 17.09 -18.39
C SER A 35 -23.26 17.28 -19.78
N ALA A 36 -22.42 18.30 -19.96
CA ALA A 36 -21.66 18.51 -21.20
C ALA A 36 -20.67 17.37 -21.47
N VAL A 37 -19.96 16.88 -20.45
CA VAL A 37 -19.06 15.71 -20.57
C VAL A 37 -19.83 14.44 -20.97
N ARG A 38 -21.03 14.23 -20.43
CA ARG A 38 -21.90 13.10 -20.82
C ARG A 38 -22.43 13.24 -22.26
N ALA A 39 -22.80 14.45 -22.68
CA ALA A 39 -23.18 14.73 -24.07
C ALA A 39 -22.02 14.47 -25.04
N HIS A 40 -20.83 15.02 -24.76
CA HIS A 40 -19.63 14.79 -25.56
C HIS A 40 -19.26 13.31 -25.65
N ARG A 41 -19.33 12.54 -24.55
CA ARG A 41 -19.12 11.08 -24.58
C ARG A 41 -20.15 10.35 -25.46
N LYS A 42 -21.43 10.76 -25.43
CA LYS A 42 -22.47 10.22 -26.33
C LYS A 42 -22.16 10.55 -27.80
N HIS A 43 -21.69 11.76 -28.09
CA HIS A 43 -21.30 12.16 -29.45
C HIS A 43 -20.10 11.36 -29.94
N MET A 44 -19.06 11.16 -29.12
CA MET A 44 -17.91 10.31 -29.47
C MET A 44 -18.31 8.87 -29.78
N ILE A 45 -19.20 8.26 -28.99
CA ILE A 45 -19.73 6.91 -29.27
C ILE A 45 -20.54 6.89 -30.58
N SER A 46 -21.31 7.95 -30.86
CA SER A 46 -22.06 8.07 -32.12
C SER A 46 -21.15 8.25 -33.34
N ILE A 47 -20.05 9.00 -33.21
CA ILE A 47 -19.03 9.18 -34.24
C ILE A 47 -18.29 7.86 -34.49
N GLN A 48 -17.88 7.15 -33.42
CA GLN A 48 -17.28 5.82 -33.54
C GLN A 48 -18.22 4.85 -34.27
N SER A 49 -19.51 4.81 -33.91
CA SER A 49 -20.50 3.98 -34.61
C SER A 49 -20.72 4.39 -36.07
N ALA A 50 -20.65 5.68 -36.41
CA ALA A 50 -20.74 6.15 -37.79
C ALA A 50 -19.49 5.76 -38.61
N VAL A 51 -18.29 5.96 -38.07
CA VAL A 51 -17.02 5.57 -38.71
C VAL A 51 -16.96 4.04 -38.91
N SER A 52 -17.39 3.24 -37.93
CA SER A 52 -17.49 1.79 -38.07
C SER A 52 -18.54 1.33 -39.10
N LYS A 53 -19.52 2.16 -39.49
CA LYS A 53 -20.46 1.86 -40.57
C LYS A 53 -19.92 2.29 -41.94
N ILE A 54 -19.19 3.42 -42.00
CA ILE A 54 -18.51 3.87 -43.22
C ILE A 54 -17.45 2.86 -43.64
N GLY A 55 -16.67 2.32 -42.68
CA GLY A 55 -15.66 1.28 -42.91
C GLY A 55 -16.19 -0.11 -43.34
N VAL A 56 -17.46 -0.24 -43.68
CA VAL A 56 -18.08 -1.46 -44.26
C VAL A 56 -18.45 -1.26 -45.74
N CYS A 57 -18.45 -0.01 -46.23
CA CYS A 57 -18.95 0.37 -47.56
C CYS A 57 -17.89 0.99 -48.48
N GLU A 58 -16.70 0.38 -48.57
CA GLU A 58 -15.89 0.46 -49.79
C GLU A 58 -14.88 -0.69 -49.85
N ALA A 59 -15.13 -1.64 -50.76
CA ALA A 59 -14.27 -2.79 -51.03
C ALA A 59 -14.00 -2.87 -52.54
N ASP A 60 -13.20 -1.92 -53.05
CA ASP A 60 -12.65 -2.00 -54.41
C ASP A 60 -11.19 -1.51 -54.47
N LYS A 61 -10.50 -1.85 -55.56
CA LYS A 61 -9.03 -1.86 -55.62
C LYS A 61 -8.43 -0.51 -56.02
N ALA A 62 -7.78 0.16 -55.06
CA ALA A 62 -6.78 1.20 -55.33
C ALA A 62 -5.56 1.03 -54.42
N GLN A 63 -4.38 1.43 -54.90
CA GLN A 63 -3.11 1.25 -54.19
C GLN A 63 -2.95 2.27 -53.07
N THR A 64 -3.00 1.82 -51.82
CA THR A 64 -2.38 2.52 -50.69
C THR A 64 -0.97 1.98 -50.46
N PRO A 65 0.04 2.84 -50.18
CA PRO A 65 1.32 2.35 -49.67
C PRO A 65 1.10 1.63 -48.34
N PRO A 66 1.94 0.64 -47.99
CA PRO A 66 1.80 -0.04 -46.70
C PRO A 66 1.87 0.98 -45.56
N PRO A 67 1.08 0.80 -44.48
CA PRO A 67 1.26 1.61 -43.29
C PRO A 67 2.73 1.51 -42.83
N PRO A 68 3.33 2.59 -42.31
CA PRO A 68 4.70 2.50 -41.80
C PRO A 68 4.77 1.36 -40.78
N PRO A 69 5.85 0.54 -40.81
CA PRO A 69 5.97 -0.57 -39.87
C PRO A 69 5.80 -0.03 -38.44
N PRO A 70 5.15 -0.78 -37.54
CA PRO A 70 5.06 -0.38 -36.14
C PRO A 70 6.48 -0.06 -35.66
N PRO A 71 6.68 1.05 -34.91
CA PRO A 71 8.02 1.46 -34.50
C PRO A 71 8.73 0.26 -33.85
N PRO A 72 9.98 -0.02 -34.24
CA PRO A 72 10.64 -1.27 -33.85
C PRO A 72 10.55 -1.43 -32.34
N PRO A 73 10.30 -2.65 -31.83
CA PRO A 73 10.00 -2.89 -30.43
C PRO A 73 11.07 -2.20 -29.60
N THR A 74 10.66 -1.14 -28.91
CA THR A 74 11.59 -0.23 -28.23
C THR A 74 12.42 -1.09 -27.28
N SER A 75 13.75 -1.06 -27.43
CA SER A 75 14.62 -1.99 -26.71
C SER A 75 14.27 -1.97 -25.22
N PRO A 76 14.30 -3.10 -24.50
CA PRO A 76 13.81 -3.17 -23.13
C PRO A 76 14.37 -2.06 -22.24
N GLN A 77 15.64 -1.71 -22.45
CA GLN A 77 16.31 -0.55 -21.89
C GLN A 77 15.59 0.79 -22.17
N VAL A 78 15.37 1.17 -23.43
CA VAL A 78 14.69 2.43 -23.80
C VAL A 78 13.19 2.42 -23.43
N ALA A 79 12.58 1.25 -23.24
CA ALA A 79 11.22 1.11 -22.69
C ALA A 79 11.20 1.40 -21.18
N LEU A 80 12.18 0.87 -20.43
CA LEU A 80 12.36 1.13 -19.00
C LEU A 80 12.75 2.59 -18.72
N GLU A 81 13.61 3.21 -19.54
CA GLU A 81 13.95 4.64 -19.49
C GLU A 81 12.70 5.54 -19.64
N LYS A 82 11.72 5.10 -20.43
CA LYS A 82 10.41 5.77 -20.60
C LYS A 82 9.39 5.39 -19.50
N GLY A 83 9.78 4.60 -18.50
CA GLY A 83 8.90 4.13 -17.42
C GLY A 83 7.86 3.09 -17.86
N SER A 84 8.01 2.48 -19.03
CA SER A 84 7.08 1.48 -19.57
C SER A 84 7.44 0.08 -19.07
N ILE A 85 6.94 -0.26 -17.88
CA ILE A 85 7.24 -1.54 -17.23
C ILE A 85 6.20 -2.60 -17.59
N GLN A 86 6.59 -3.57 -18.42
CA GLN A 86 5.86 -4.84 -18.55
C GLN A 86 6.33 -5.80 -17.45
N THR A 87 5.40 -6.50 -16.78
CA THR A 87 5.69 -7.45 -15.70
C THR A 87 5.04 -8.80 -15.97
N VAL A 88 5.66 -9.87 -15.48
CA VAL A 88 5.15 -11.24 -15.54
C VAL A 88 5.00 -11.75 -14.10
N PRO A 89 3.84 -12.31 -13.71
CA PRO A 89 3.72 -12.95 -12.39
C PRO A 89 4.62 -14.18 -12.27
N ILE A 90 5.50 -14.18 -11.27
CA ILE A 90 6.33 -15.34 -10.94
C ILE A 90 5.52 -16.47 -10.30
N GLY A 91 4.38 -16.15 -9.68
CA GLY A 91 3.56 -17.10 -8.92
C GLY A 91 2.20 -16.56 -8.54
N TYR A 92 1.35 -17.43 -7.98
CA TYR A 92 0.01 -17.07 -7.53
C TYR A 92 -0.26 -17.55 -6.10
N ILE A 93 -0.95 -16.71 -5.33
CA ILE A 93 -1.40 -17.00 -3.96
C ILE A 93 -2.67 -17.85 -3.97
N SER A 94 -2.63 -18.99 -3.27
CA SER A 94 -3.78 -19.60 -2.61
C SER A 94 -3.78 -19.15 -1.15
N SER A 95 -4.91 -18.74 -0.56
CA SER A 95 -4.94 -18.30 0.84
C SER A 95 -6.30 -18.49 1.50
N CYS A 96 -6.33 -18.36 2.82
CA CYS A 96 -7.55 -18.34 3.63
C CYS A 96 -8.48 -17.13 3.36
N PHE A 97 -8.24 -16.32 2.32
CA PHE A 97 -9.09 -15.19 1.96
C PHE A 97 -9.55 -15.30 0.49
N SER A 98 -10.69 -15.92 0.24
CA SER A 98 -11.29 -16.06 -1.10
C SER A 98 -11.69 -14.71 -1.72
N VAL A 99 -12.17 -13.78 -0.88
CA VAL A 99 -12.73 -12.47 -1.25
C VAL A 99 -12.15 -11.34 -0.39
N LYS A 100 -12.16 -10.10 -0.93
CA LYS A 100 -11.62 -8.89 -0.26
C LYS A 100 -12.32 -8.50 1.04
N ASN A 101 -13.51 -9.03 1.28
CA ASN A 101 -14.37 -8.63 2.39
C ASN A 101 -14.18 -9.65 3.50
N GLY A 102 -13.51 -9.25 4.58
CA GLY A 102 -12.93 -10.15 5.59
C GLY A 102 -11.40 -10.23 5.54
N THR A 103 -10.78 -9.88 4.41
CA THR A 103 -9.31 -9.80 4.31
C THR A 103 -8.76 -8.75 5.30
N PRO A 104 -7.64 -9.05 5.99
CA PRO A 104 -6.92 -8.09 6.81
C PRO A 104 -6.56 -6.80 6.09
N ARG A 105 -6.33 -5.73 6.86
CA ARG A 105 -5.86 -4.45 6.32
C ARG A 105 -4.35 -4.39 6.13
N GLN A 106 -3.64 -5.19 6.92
CA GLN A 106 -2.20 -5.49 6.97
C GLN A 106 -2.08 -6.84 7.69
N PRO A 107 -1.02 -7.64 7.48
CA PRO A 107 -0.87 -8.95 8.11
C PRO A 107 -0.90 -8.86 9.64
N THR A 108 -0.01 -8.06 10.23
CA THR A 108 0.18 -7.86 11.68
C THR A 108 -0.97 -7.18 12.42
N ILE A 109 -2.07 -6.85 11.73
CA ILE A 109 -3.31 -6.36 12.36
C ILE A 109 -4.28 -7.54 12.62
N CYS A 110 -4.11 -8.65 11.91
CA CYS A 110 -4.91 -9.85 12.08
C CYS A 110 -4.26 -10.83 13.07
N GLY A 111 -5.05 -11.79 13.55
CA GLY A 111 -4.54 -13.04 14.08
C GLY A 111 -4.09 -13.97 12.95
N PRO A 112 -3.95 -15.29 13.23
CA PRO A 112 -3.43 -16.27 12.28
C PRO A 112 -4.03 -16.17 10.87
N SER A 113 -3.15 -16.12 9.88
CA SER A 113 -3.52 -16.03 8.47
C SER A 113 -2.51 -16.82 7.65
N ARG A 114 -2.97 -17.51 6.60
CA ARG A 114 -2.21 -18.57 5.92
C ARG A 114 -2.37 -18.53 4.42
N ALA A 115 -1.26 -18.78 3.72
CA ALA A 115 -1.20 -18.83 2.27
C ALA A 115 -0.18 -19.86 1.75
N GLU A 116 -0.34 -20.19 0.48
CA GLU A 116 0.58 -20.98 -0.34
C GLU A 116 0.86 -20.14 -1.60
N LEU A 117 2.12 -19.85 -1.86
CA LEU A 117 2.58 -19.19 -3.06
C LEU A 117 3.23 -20.23 -3.96
N ARG A 118 2.58 -20.57 -5.07
CA ARG A 118 3.11 -21.50 -6.07
C ARG A 118 3.76 -20.74 -7.23
N ILE A 119 5.05 -20.98 -7.43
CA ILE A 119 5.83 -20.42 -8.55
C ILE A 119 5.40 -21.08 -9.86
N GLN A 120 5.45 -20.34 -10.98
CA GLN A 120 4.99 -20.82 -12.27
C GLN A 120 6.10 -21.42 -13.14
N GLN A 121 5.86 -22.66 -13.59
CA GLN A 121 6.65 -23.38 -14.60
C GLN A 121 6.83 -22.60 -15.92
N SER A 122 5.95 -21.64 -16.22
CA SER A 122 6.04 -20.77 -17.40
C SER A 122 7.07 -19.63 -17.26
N VAL A 123 7.65 -19.44 -16.07
CA VAL A 123 8.68 -18.43 -15.80
C VAL A 123 10.05 -19.06 -15.60
N PHE A 124 10.11 -20.23 -14.95
CA PHE A 124 11.34 -20.98 -14.71
C PHE A 124 11.16 -22.45 -15.09
N ASN A 125 12.12 -23.03 -15.82
CA ASN A 125 12.08 -24.44 -16.22
C ASN A 125 12.15 -25.41 -15.02
N ASN A 126 12.77 -24.99 -13.91
CA ASN A 126 12.80 -25.67 -12.62
C ASN A 126 12.45 -24.63 -11.54
N PRO A 127 11.17 -24.37 -11.24
CA PRO A 127 10.75 -23.31 -10.30
C PRO A 127 11.39 -23.40 -8.92
N GLU A 128 11.60 -24.61 -8.42
CA GLU A 128 12.24 -24.91 -7.14
C GLU A 128 13.72 -24.47 -7.08
N HIS A 129 14.43 -24.40 -8.22
CA HIS A 129 15.80 -23.87 -8.26
C HIS A 129 15.85 -22.38 -7.89
N ALA A 130 14.78 -21.61 -8.14
CA ALA A 130 14.69 -20.20 -7.77
C ALA A 130 14.39 -19.97 -6.27
N LEU A 131 14.19 -21.05 -5.50
CA LEU A 131 13.84 -21.01 -4.07
C LEU A 131 14.96 -21.54 -3.16
N VAL A 132 16.06 -22.06 -3.73
CA VAL A 132 17.19 -22.63 -2.97
C VAL A 132 17.85 -21.54 -2.10
N GLY A 133 18.02 -21.81 -0.81
CA GLY A 133 18.58 -20.88 0.16
C GLY A 133 17.54 -19.97 0.82
N LEU A 134 16.31 -19.90 0.30
CA LEU A 134 15.25 -19.08 0.90
C LEU A 134 14.78 -19.67 2.25
N GLU A 135 14.93 -20.98 2.45
CA GLU A 135 14.67 -21.68 3.71
C GLU A 135 15.59 -21.26 4.89
N GLN A 136 16.66 -20.50 4.62
CA GLN A 136 17.55 -19.95 5.65
C GLN A 136 16.97 -18.70 6.33
N TYR A 137 15.87 -18.14 5.79
CA TYR A 137 15.22 -16.93 6.29
C TYR A 137 13.89 -17.24 6.97
N SER A 138 13.59 -16.54 8.08
CA SER A 138 12.32 -16.73 8.80
C SER A 138 11.16 -15.91 8.20
N HIS A 139 11.46 -14.86 7.43
CA HIS A 139 10.49 -13.93 6.87
C HIS A 139 10.92 -13.45 5.48
N VAL A 140 9.93 -13.14 4.65
CA VAL A 140 10.11 -12.69 3.26
C VAL A 140 9.19 -11.52 2.92
N TRP A 141 9.70 -10.58 2.12
CA TRP A 141 8.89 -9.59 1.43
C TRP A 141 8.23 -10.22 0.20
N ILE A 142 6.91 -10.10 0.10
CA ILE A 142 6.14 -10.47 -1.08
C ILE A 142 5.67 -9.20 -1.79
N ILE A 143 6.04 -9.01 -3.06
CA ILE A 143 5.58 -7.91 -3.91
C ILE A 143 4.53 -8.44 -4.89
N PHE A 144 3.32 -7.89 -4.87
CA PHE A 144 2.18 -8.45 -5.58
C PHE A 144 1.27 -7.38 -6.20
N LEU A 145 0.36 -7.79 -7.09
CA LEU A 145 -0.64 -6.89 -7.67
C LEU A 145 -2.00 -7.06 -7.00
N PHE A 146 -2.67 -5.94 -6.69
CA PHE A 146 -4.07 -5.91 -6.27
C PHE A 146 -5.04 -6.21 -7.44
N HIS A 147 -4.89 -7.36 -8.11
CA HIS A 147 -5.54 -7.75 -9.37
C HIS A 147 -7.07 -7.52 -9.44
N LYS A 148 -7.82 -7.75 -8.35
CA LYS A 148 -9.28 -7.46 -8.33
C LYS A 148 -9.62 -5.96 -8.17
N ASN A 149 -8.67 -5.03 -8.25
CA ASN A 149 -8.91 -3.57 -8.25
C ASN A 149 -9.09 -3.03 -9.67
N GLY A 150 -10.27 -3.26 -10.27
CA GLY A 150 -10.65 -2.69 -11.57
C GLY A 150 -10.75 -1.16 -11.52
N HIS A 151 -9.63 -0.47 -11.72
CA HIS A 151 -9.51 0.98 -11.55
C HIS A 151 -9.83 1.73 -12.84
N LEU A 152 -10.78 2.67 -12.76
CA LEU A 152 -11.15 3.57 -13.86
C LEU A 152 -10.77 5.04 -13.57
N SER A 153 -10.27 5.37 -12.37
CA SER A 153 -9.70 6.69 -12.06
C SER A 153 -8.94 6.70 -10.73
N TYR A 154 -7.66 7.07 -10.77
CA TYR A 154 -6.84 7.27 -9.58
C TYR A 154 -7.18 8.61 -8.88
N LYS A 155 -7.02 8.66 -7.55
CA LYS A 155 -7.39 9.84 -6.74
C LYS A 155 -6.24 10.21 -5.81
N ALA A 156 -5.73 11.43 -5.93
CA ALA A 156 -4.58 11.92 -5.15
C ALA A 156 -4.81 11.91 -3.62
N LYS A 157 -6.08 11.97 -3.15
CA LYS A 157 -6.44 11.82 -1.74
C LYS A 157 -7.47 10.72 -1.50
N VAL A 158 -7.18 9.84 -0.54
CA VAL A 158 -8.00 8.68 -0.13
C VAL A 158 -8.61 8.88 1.27
N LYS A 159 -9.45 7.96 1.72
CA LYS A 159 -10.02 7.93 3.09
C LYS A 159 -9.59 6.65 3.84
N PRO A 160 -8.54 6.68 4.67
CA PRO A 160 -8.16 5.51 5.48
C PRO A 160 -9.29 5.12 6.46
N PRO A 161 -9.60 3.82 6.65
CA PRO A 161 -10.61 3.38 7.61
C PRO A 161 -10.32 3.76 9.07
N ARG A 162 -9.02 3.77 9.45
CA ARG A 162 -8.53 4.22 10.76
C ARG A 162 -8.75 5.73 10.99
N LEU A 163 -8.60 6.56 9.97
CA LEU A 163 -8.71 8.04 10.06
C LEU A 163 -10.18 8.55 10.05
N ASN A 164 -11.10 7.76 10.58
CA ASN A 164 -12.54 7.99 10.72
C ASN A 164 -13.25 8.81 9.60
N GLY A 165 -12.83 8.65 8.34
CA GLY A 165 -13.42 9.33 7.19
C GLY A 165 -12.84 10.70 6.79
N GLN A 166 -11.78 11.20 7.43
CA GLN A 166 -10.99 12.32 6.88
C GLN A 166 -10.25 11.90 5.59
N ARG A 167 -9.50 12.83 4.95
CA ARG A 167 -8.75 12.57 3.72
C ARG A 167 -7.28 12.95 3.83
N VAL A 168 -6.40 12.04 3.44
CA VAL A 168 -4.94 12.25 3.33
C VAL A 168 -4.45 11.88 1.93
N GLY A 169 -3.20 12.21 1.60
CA GLY A 169 -2.59 11.86 0.31
C GLY A 169 -2.49 10.35 0.11
N VAL A 170 -2.59 9.88 -1.14
CA VAL A 170 -2.54 8.43 -1.41
C VAL A 170 -1.22 7.80 -0.98
N TYR A 171 -0.10 8.51 -1.12
CA TYR A 171 1.24 8.01 -0.75
C TYR A 171 1.55 8.06 0.75
N SER A 172 0.78 8.82 1.57
CA SER A 172 0.86 8.72 3.03
C SER A 172 -0.03 7.57 3.57
N THR A 173 -0.28 6.53 2.78
CA THR A 173 -1.15 5.39 3.12
C THR A 173 -0.72 4.11 2.40
N ARG A 174 -0.99 2.95 3.00
CA ARG A 174 -0.96 1.64 2.33
C ARG A 174 -2.30 1.32 1.65
N SER A 175 -2.90 2.29 0.97
CA SER A 175 -4.15 2.09 0.21
C SER A 175 -3.88 1.24 -1.04
N PRO A 176 -4.73 0.25 -1.38
CA PRO A 176 -4.55 -0.55 -2.59
C PRO A 176 -5.04 0.17 -3.87
N HIS A 177 -5.62 1.37 -3.73
CA HIS A 177 -6.11 2.21 -4.80
C HIS A 177 -5.05 3.23 -5.24
N ARG A 178 -3.99 2.76 -5.91
CA ARG A 178 -2.80 3.53 -6.35
C ARG A 178 -2.61 3.45 -7.87
N PRO A 179 -1.86 4.38 -8.50
CA PRO A 179 -1.56 4.33 -9.94
C PRO A 179 -0.87 3.03 -10.36
N ASN A 180 0.19 2.67 -9.64
CA ASN A 180 0.78 1.33 -9.70
C ASN A 180 0.15 0.51 -8.57
N ALA A 181 -0.65 -0.50 -8.92
CA ALA A 181 -1.44 -1.32 -8.00
C ALA A 181 -0.60 -2.38 -7.25
N LEU A 182 0.62 -2.01 -6.86
CA LEU A 182 1.56 -2.84 -6.11
C LEU A 182 1.22 -2.84 -4.62
N GLY A 183 1.13 -4.04 -4.04
CA GLY A 183 1.15 -4.31 -2.61
C GLY A 183 2.52 -4.85 -2.17
N LEU A 184 2.78 -4.76 -0.86
CA LEU A 184 3.97 -5.25 -0.19
C LEU A 184 3.56 -5.83 1.16
N THR A 185 3.87 -7.10 1.39
CA THR A 185 3.57 -7.83 2.63
C THR A 185 4.86 -8.43 3.17
N LEU A 186 5.18 -8.16 4.43
CA LEU A 186 6.16 -8.97 5.17
C LEU A 186 5.41 -10.20 5.65
N ALA A 187 5.74 -11.37 5.08
CA ALA A 187 5.13 -12.65 5.41
C ALA A 187 6.16 -13.51 6.17
N LYS A 188 5.67 -14.33 7.09
CA LYS A 188 6.48 -15.35 7.75
C LYS A 188 6.62 -16.57 6.83
N LEU A 189 7.84 -17.08 6.67
CA LEU A 189 8.10 -18.33 5.96
C LEU A 189 7.86 -19.51 6.90
N ASP A 190 6.86 -20.34 6.60
CA ASP A 190 6.53 -21.54 7.39
C ASP A 190 7.33 -22.77 6.92
N LYS A 191 7.48 -22.95 5.59
CA LYS A 191 8.29 -23.99 4.92
C LYS A 191 8.25 -23.81 3.39
N ILE A 192 9.16 -24.49 2.68
CA ILE A 192 9.15 -24.64 1.22
C ILE A 192 8.94 -26.12 0.87
N VAL A 193 8.15 -26.41 -0.18
CA VAL A 193 7.91 -27.76 -0.69
C VAL A 193 7.87 -27.70 -2.23
N GLY A 194 8.96 -28.08 -2.88
CA GLY A 194 9.09 -28.03 -4.35
C GLY A 194 8.92 -26.60 -4.88
N ASP A 195 7.98 -26.40 -5.80
CA ASP A 195 7.65 -25.09 -6.39
C ASP A 195 6.78 -24.18 -5.50
N THR A 196 6.45 -24.63 -4.28
CA THR A 196 5.42 -24.02 -3.43
C THR A 196 5.99 -23.57 -2.08
N ILE A 197 5.78 -22.30 -1.76
CA ILE A 197 6.18 -21.64 -0.52
C ILE A 197 4.96 -21.54 0.40
N HIS A 198 5.03 -22.06 1.61
CA HIS A 198 3.97 -21.91 2.61
C HIS A 198 4.25 -20.71 3.50
N LEU A 199 3.27 -19.82 3.65
CA LEU A 199 3.40 -18.53 4.31
C LEU A 199 2.36 -18.37 5.44
N SER A 200 2.81 -17.79 6.55
CA SER A 200 1.94 -17.23 7.60
C SER A 200 1.98 -15.69 7.55
N ASP A 201 1.02 -15.06 8.22
CA ASP A 201 0.95 -13.60 8.43
C ASP A 201 0.84 -12.83 7.10
N ILE A 202 -0.33 -12.95 6.47
CA ILE A 202 -0.61 -12.46 5.11
C ILE A 202 -1.94 -11.68 5.03
N ASP A 203 -2.00 -10.70 4.12
CA ASP A 203 -3.20 -9.91 3.79
C ASP A 203 -3.61 -10.03 2.31
N MET A 204 -3.15 -11.10 1.65
CA MET A 204 -3.39 -11.38 0.22
C MET A 204 -4.57 -12.34 0.00
N ILE A 205 -5.40 -12.06 -1.01
CA ILE A 205 -6.53 -12.92 -1.39
C ILE A 205 -6.12 -14.04 -2.37
N ALA A 206 -6.89 -15.12 -2.40
CA ALA A 206 -6.71 -16.19 -3.37
C ALA A 206 -6.83 -15.67 -4.83
N GLY A 207 -5.92 -16.14 -5.68
CA GLY A 207 -5.71 -15.68 -7.06
C GLY A 207 -4.79 -14.47 -7.19
N THR A 208 -4.19 -13.97 -6.11
CA THR A 208 -3.27 -12.82 -6.17
C THR A 208 -1.96 -13.18 -6.89
N PRO A 209 -1.61 -12.52 -8.00
CA PRO A 209 -0.34 -12.71 -8.67
C PRO A 209 0.78 -11.98 -7.92
N VAL A 210 1.88 -12.70 -7.68
CA VAL A 210 3.12 -12.19 -7.10
C VAL A 210 4.10 -11.88 -8.23
N LEU A 211 4.84 -10.78 -8.09
CA LEU A 211 5.85 -10.32 -9.04
C LEU A 211 7.28 -10.61 -8.57
N ASP A 212 7.52 -10.59 -7.27
CA ASP A 212 8.87 -10.64 -6.69
C ASP A 212 8.81 -11.12 -5.22
N ILE A 213 9.87 -11.77 -4.77
CA ILE A 213 10.07 -12.25 -3.38
C ILE A 213 11.48 -11.86 -2.97
N LYS A 214 11.65 -11.33 -1.74
CA LYS A 214 12.98 -11.06 -1.17
C LYS A 214 13.07 -11.56 0.27
N PRO A 215 14.25 -12.04 0.73
CA PRO A 215 14.46 -12.24 2.15
C PRO A 215 14.29 -10.92 2.91
N TYR A 216 13.73 -10.99 4.12
CA TYR A 216 13.73 -9.87 5.05
C TYR A 216 15.05 -9.85 5.83
N ILE A 217 15.74 -8.70 5.84
CA ILE A 217 17.02 -8.53 6.54
C ILE A 217 16.88 -7.34 7.50
N PRO A 218 16.75 -7.56 8.82
CA PRO A 218 16.50 -6.51 9.82
C PRO A 218 17.44 -5.31 9.71
N GLU A 219 18.72 -5.55 9.43
CA GLU A 219 19.80 -4.57 9.32
C GLU A 219 19.60 -3.57 8.17
N TYR A 220 18.81 -3.93 7.15
CA TYR A 220 18.52 -3.10 5.97
C TYR A 220 17.06 -2.64 5.91
N ASP A 221 16.13 -3.50 6.34
CA ASP A 221 14.68 -3.28 6.26
C ASP A 221 14.06 -2.60 7.50
N SER A 222 14.71 -2.71 8.67
CA SER A 222 14.23 -2.14 9.93
C SER A 222 15.06 -0.91 10.33
N PRO A 223 14.62 0.32 10.01
CA PRO A 223 15.21 1.50 10.62
C PRO A 223 15.13 1.42 12.16
N GLN A 224 16.11 2.02 12.83
CA GLN A 224 16.18 2.04 14.30
C GLN A 224 14.88 2.61 14.86
N THR A 225 14.21 1.84 15.72
CA THR A 225 12.90 2.20 16.27
C THR A 225 13.08 2.73 17.69
N ARG A 226 12.51 3.91 17.99
CA ARG A 226 12.46 4.43 19.37
C ARG A 226 11.61 3.50 20.25
N ILE A 227 12.29 2.64 21.01
CA ILE A 227 11.74 2.06 22.25
C ILE A 227 11.81 3.17 23.32
N HIS A 228 10.92 3.11 24.32
CA HIS A 228 10.42 4.31 25.01
C HIS A 228 11.22 4.72 26.26
N MET A 229 11.44 6.02 26.42
CA MET A 229 11.90 6.72 27.64
C MET A 229 13.18 6.19 28.31
N ASP A 230 14.27 6.93 28.08
CA ASP A 230 15.33 7.04 29.08
C ASP A 230 14.73 7.67 30.35
N LEU A 231 14.63 6.88 31.42
CA LEU A 231 14.38 7.40 32.76
C LEU A 231 15.69 7.91 33.34
N GLU A 232 15.93 9.21 33.19
CA GLU A 232 17.03 9.96 33.82
C GLU A 232 17.20 9.57 35.29
N PRO A 233 18.31 8.92 35.69
CA PRO A 233 18.70 8.81 37.08
C PRO A 233 19.31 10.15 37.50
N TYR A 234 18.46 11.06 37.97
CA TYR A 234 18.94 12.11 38.85
C TYR A 234 19.53 11.46 40.10
N GLU A 235 20.85 11.52 40.26
CA GLU A 235 21.49 11.77 41.54
C GLU A 235 22.71 12.70 41.32
N LEU A 236 22.98 13.53 42.33
CA LEU A 236 23.89 14.67 42.20
C LEU A 236 25.06 14.55 43.17
N ASN A 237 26.29 14.64 42.66
CA ASN A 237 27.53 14.87 43.42
C ASN A 237 27.96 13.73 44.39
N THR A 238 29.25 13.47 44.65
CA THR A 238 30.40 14.39 44.76
C THR A 238 31.73 13.75 44.31
N ASN A 239 32.70 14.60 43.96
CA ASN A 239 34.16 14.59 44.30
C ASN A 239 34.82 13.25 44.72
N GLN A 240 36.05 12.90 44.31
CA GLN A 240 37.14 13.78 43.84
C GLN A 240 38.19 13.03 43.00
N SER A 241 39.08 13.80 42.36
CA SER A 241 40.24 13.39 41.55
C SER A 241 41.15 12.30 42.13
N ASN A 242 41.61 11.37 41.29
CA ASN A 242 43.01 11.39 40.82
C ASN A 242 43.31 10.40 39.67
N VAL A 243 44.41 10.68 38.96
CA VAL A 243 44.98 9.90 37.84
C VAL A 243 45.92 8.81 38.38
N THR A 244 45.95 7.62 37.75
CA THR A 244 47.18 6.88 37.32
C THR A 244 46.80 5.59 36.58
N THR A 245 47.53 5.27 35.51
CA THR A 245 47.40 4.05 34.70
C THR A 245 48.35 2.94 35.19
N MET A 246 47.83 1.77 35.53
CA MET A 246 48.39 0.40 35.35
C MET A 246 47.18 -0.57 35.45
N GLU A 247 47.00 -1.66 34.71
CA GLU A 247 47.97 -2.59 34.08
C GLU A 247 48.92 -3.29 35.06
N ASP A 248 48.33 -3.87 36.11
CA ASP A 248 48.98 -4.91 36.91
C ASP A 248 47.90 -5.81 37.58
N LEU A 249 47.80 -7.09 37.19
CA LEU A 249 47.25 -8.22 37.99
C LEU A 249 47.15 -9.56 37.20
N TYR A 250 48.23 -10.04 36.58
CA TYR A 250 48.41 -11.49 36.33
C TYR A 250 49.90 -11.90 36.39
N LYS A 251 50.30 -12.32 37.59
CA LYS A 251 51.57 -12.96 37.99
C LYS A 251 51.20 -13.96 39.10
N ASP A 252 51.83 -15.13 39.27
CA ASP A 252 53.00 -15.71 38.62
C ASP A 252 52.82 -17.22 38.35
N SER A 253 53.61 -17.78 37.43
CA SER A 253 54.22 -19.11 37.61
C SER A 253 55.43 -19.29 36.68
N GLU A 254 56.61 -19.31 37.29
CA GLU A 254 57.87 -19.77 36.69
C GLU A 254 57.89 -21.34 36.70
N THR A 255 58.76 -22.11 36.04
CA THR A 255 60.17 -21.90 35.61
C THR A 255 60.55 -22.71 34.34
N ASP A 256 61.66 -22.30 33.71
CA ASP A 256 62.67 -23.09 32.96
C ASP A 256 62.32 -24.32 32.09
N ALA A 257 62.66 -24.25 30.80
CA ALA A 257 63.81 -25.02 30.25
C ALA A 257 64.28 -24.59 28.82
N GLN A 258 65.48 -24.00 28.75
CA GLN A 258 66.55 -24.20 27.74
C GLN A 258 66.27 -24.22 26.20
N SER A 259 66.84 -23.21 25.50
CA SER A 259 67.56 -23.28 24.18
C SER A 259 66.84 -23.73 22.88
N GLY A 260 67.15 -23.19 21.68
CA GLY A 260 68.00 -22.05 21.30
C GLY A 260 68.50 -22.08 19.83
N LEU A 261 69.08 -20.95 19.38
CA LEU A 261 69.87 -20.72 18.13
C LEU A 261 69.18 -20.47 16.76
N ARG A 262 69.77 -19.51 16.03
CA ARG A 262 69.53 -19.06 14.62
C ARG A 262 68.15 -18.43 14.34
N GLY A 263 68.01 -17.40 13.49
CA GLY A 263 68.93 -16.77 12.53
C GLY A 263 68.46 -17.03 11.07
N GLU A 264 68.46 -16.09 10.12
CA GLU A 264 69.13 -14.76 10.05
C GLU A 264 68.26 -13.70 9.34
N ARG A 265 68.77 -12.46 9.29
CA ARG A 265 68.17 -11.26 8.66
C ARG A 265 68.51 -11.20 7.16
N THR A 266 67.73 -10.44 6.39
CA THR A 266 68.27 -9.42 5.44
C THR A 266 67.23 -8.32 5.20
N ASN A 267 67.69 -7.08 5.12
CA ASN A 267 66.93 -5.91 4.66
C ASN A 267 67.31 -5.59 3.20
N ASP A 268 66.62 -4.66 2.53
CA ASP A 268 67.12 -3.28 2.26
C ASP A 268 66.26 -2.56 1.19
N ASP A 269 66.41 -1.24 1.09
CA ASP A 269 65.51 -0.28 0.43
C ASP A 269 66.00 0.26 -0.95
N ASP A 270 65.21 1.20 -1.50
CA ASP A 270 65.59 2.38 -2.31
C ASP A 270 65.67 2.36 -3.88
N LEU A 271 64.63 2.98 -4.49
CA LEU A 271 64.67 4.28 -5.21
C LEU A 271 65.09 4.42 -6.73
N VAL A 272 64.54 5.50 -7.36
CA VAL A 272 65.01 6.25 -8.58
C VAL A 272 64.60 5.83 -10.03
N SER A 273 63.34 6.13 -10.39
CA SER A 273 62.92 7.06 -11.50
C SER A 273 63.11 6.82 -13.03
N GLN A 274 62.28 7.57 -13.80
CA GLN A 274 62.39 8.02 -15.23
C GLN A 274 61.96 7.07 -16.38
N LEU A 275 61.54 7.57 -17.57
CA LEU A 275 60.55 8.63 -17.93
C LEU A 275 60.36 8.75 -19.47
N SER A 276 59.15 8.50 -19.99
CA SER A 276 58.61 9.06 -21.26
C SER A 276 57.10 8.70 -21.36
N LYS A 277 56.10 9.57 -21.61
CA LYS A 277 55.90 10.67 -22.60
C LYS A 277 55.82 10.18 -24.04
N ASP A 278 54.87 10.60 -24.87
CA ASP A 278 53.99 11.80 -24.96
C ASP A 278 52.58 11.39 -25.50
N LYS A 279 51.46 12.13 -25.53
CA LYS A 279 50.94 13.43 -25.02
C LYS A 279 49.37 13.35 -25.04
N CYS A 280 48.48 14.35 -24.93
CA CYS A 280 48.57 15.83 -25.01
C CYS A 280 47.53 16.54 -24.08
N GLU A 281 46.85 17.58 -24.58
CA GLU A 281 46.31 18.74 -23.84
C GLU A 281 44.99 19.28 -24.45
N ALA A 282 44.17 20.13 -23.80
CA ALA A 282 44.24 20.71 -22.44
C ALA A 282 42.89 21.30 -21.93
N ASP A 283 42.80 21.41 -20.60
CA ASP A 283 42.30 22.49 -19.71
C ASP A 283 40.97 23.25 -19.93
N ILE A 284 40.34 23.55 -18.79
CA ILE A 284 39.13 24.38 -18.64
C ILE A 284 39.47 25.63 -17.79
N PRO A 285 39.26 26.86 -18.30
CA PRO A 285 39.29 28.07 -17.49
C PRO A 285 37.87 28.55 -17.09
N LEU A 286 37.71 29.00 -15.84
CA LEU A 286 36.60 29.89 -15.47
C LEU A 286 36.90 31.31 -15.96
N ILE A 287 35.89 32.05 -16.46
CA ILE A 287 35.73 33.51 -16.26
C ILE A 287 34.36 34.00 -16.75
N ASP A 288 33.92 35.10 -16.13
CA ASP A 288 32.81 36.04 -16.46
C ASP A 288 31.63 35.58 -17.34
N SER A 289 30.41 35.72 -16.78
CA SER A 289 29.15 35.59 -17.51
C SER A 289 28.49 36.96 -17.65
N SER A 290 29.02 37.79 -18.55
CA SER A 290 28.44 39.10 -18.88
C SER A 290 28.09 39.22 -20.37
N ARG A 291 26.82 39.61 -20.62
CA ARG A 291 26.26 40.12 -21.89
C ARG A 291 26.27 39.20 -23.13
N VAL A 292 25.16 38.48 -23.31
CA VAL A 292 24.42 38.54 -24.60
C VAL A 292 22.97 38.91 -24.30
N SER A 293 22.49 40.00 -24.91
CA SER A 293 21.17 40.57 -24.62
C SER A 293 20.12 40.13 -25.66
N ALA A 294 19.18 39.27 -25.26
CA ALA A 294 17.93 39.08 -26.01
C ALA A 294 16.90 40.12 -25.55
N GLN A 295 16.55 41.09 -26.41
CA GLN A 295 15.59 42.15 -26.07
C GLN A 295 14.15 41.62 -26.13
N PHE A 296 13.47 41.61 -24.98
CA PHE A 296 12.01 41.45 -24.89
C PHE A 296 11.43 42.60 -24.07
N SER A 297 10.90 43.62 -24.74
CA SER A 297 10.31 44.80 -24.11
C SER A 297 8.84 44.54 -23.73
N LEU A 298 8.52 44.47 -22.44
CA LEU A 298 7.13 44.44 -21.97
C LEU A 298 6.43 45.79 -22.24
N PRO A 299 5.10 45.79 -22.50
CA PRO A 299 4.30 47.00 -22.49
C PRO A 299 4.32 47.71 -21.13
N LYS A 300 4.31 49.05 -21.15
CA LYS A 300 4.51 49.89 -19.95
C LYS A 300 3.41 49.73 -18.89
N ASP A 301 2.20 49.36 -19.31
CA ASP A 301 1.01 49.30 -18.47
C ASP A 301 1.06 48.16 -17.42
N LEU A 302 1.98 47.20 -17.57
CA LEU A 302 2.16 46.11 -16.61
C LEU A 302 3.05 46.48 -15.41
N HIS A 303 3.84 47.56 -15.48
CA HIS A 303 4.82 47.89 -14.45
C HIS A 303 4.18 48.48 -13.18
N GLY A 304 3.09 49.25 -13.32
CA GLY A 304 2.39 49.84 -12.18
C GLY A 304 1.78 48.78 -11.26
N VAL A 305 1.08 47.80 -11.86
CA VAL A 305 0.45 46.68 -11.14
C VAL A 305 1.48 45.87 -10.34
N LEU A 306 2.69 45.71 -10.88
CA LEU A 306 3.73 44.90 -10.23
C LEU A 306 4.30 45.58 -8.97
N GLU A 307 4.53 46.89 -8.99
CA GLU A 307 5.01 47.62 -7.81
C GLU A 307 3.89 47.83 -6.76
N GLU A 308 2.63 47.97 -7.17
CA GLU A 308 1.48 48.05 -6.25
C GLU A 308 1.30 46.73 -5.45
N VAL A 309 1.41 45.58 -6.11
CA VAL A 309 1.42 44.26 -5.45
C VAL A 309 2.62 44.09 -4.53
N LYS A 310 3.79 44.59 -4.93
CA LYS A 310 5.04 44.50 -4.16
C LYS A 310 4.97 45.33 -2.87
N ALA A 311 4.43 46.55 -2.94
CA ALA A 311 4.19 47.40 -1.79
C ALA A 311 3.28 46.70 -0.76
N TYR A 312 2.18 46.09 -1.22
CA TYR A 312 1.23 45.36 -0.37
C TYR A 312 1.86 44.16 0.35
N VAL A 313 2.83 43.48 -0.27
CA VAL A 313 3.56 42.35 0.34
C VAL A 313 4.60 42.82 1.38
N THR A 314 5.17 44.02 1.23
CA THR A 314 6.19 44.55 2.15
C THR A 314 5.66 45.22 3.42
N GLN A 315 4.34 45.41 3.57
CA GLN A 315 3.77 46.31 4.59
C GLN A 315 3.04 45.58 5.74
N GLY A 316 3.51 44.39 6.12
CA GLY A 316 2.81 43.53 7.07
C GLY A 316 3.68 42.58 7.89
N ASP A 317 4.66 43.11 8.64
CA ASP A 317 5.01 42.62 9.99
C ASP A 317 6.11 43.48 10.65
N PHE A 318 5.71 44.41 11.54
CA PHE A 318 6.57 44.93 12.61
C PHE A 318 5.74 45.70 13.65
N CYS A 319 5.43 45.09 14.79
CA CYS A 319 4.95 45.82 15.96
C CYS A 319 5.26 45.08 17.27
N GLN A 320 6.44 45.35 17.84
CA GLN A 320 6.72 45.12 19.26
C GLN A 320 7.41 46.34 19.85
N ARG A 321 6.73 46.98 20.80
CA ARG A 321 7.34 47.58 21.99
C ARG A 321 6.27 47.70 23.08
N GLU A 322 6.70 47.58 24.33
CA GLU A 322 5.83 47.42 25.50
C GLU A 322 5.64 48.73 26.25
N GLU A 323 4.55 48.86 27.02
CA GLU A 323 4.58 49.39 28.39
C GLU A 323 3.27 49.08 29.14
N GLN A 324 3.38 48.31 30.24
CA GLN A 324 2.70 48.34 31.56
C GLN A 324 1.19 48.81 31.69
N VAL A 325 0.32 48.25 32.56
CA VAL A 325 0.46 47.26 33.66
C VAL A 325 -0.92 46.65 34.06
N SER A 326 -0.93 45.43 34.65
CA SER A 326 -2.06 44.74 35.34
C SER A 326 -3.30 44.35 34.49
N ASP A 327 -4.11 43.33 34.80
CA ASP A 327 -4.22 42.48 36.00
C ASP A 327 -4.66 41.03 35.66
N SER A 328 -4.09 40.04 36.37
CA SER A 328 -4.55 38.67 36.68
C SER A 328 -5.03 37.67 35.57
N PRO A 329 -4.92 36.33 35.80
CA PRO A 329 -4.91 35.35 34.71
C PRO A 329 -6.28 34.72 34.36
N MET A 330 -6.38 34.30 33.09
CA MET A 330 -7.31 33.28 32.59
C MET A 330 -6.53 32.37 31.63
N ASP A 331 -6.62 31.06 31.84
CA ASP A 331 -5.77 30.09 31.13
C ASP A 331 -6.01 30.09 29.61
N LYS A 332 -4.91 30.21 28.85
CA LYS A 332 -4.94 29.83 27.43
C LYS A 332 -5.06 28.30 27.35
N PRO A 333 -5.93 27.75 26.48
CA PRO A 333 -5.87 26.33 26.16
C PRO A 333 -4.46 25.97 25.66
N PRO A 334 -3.87 24.84 26.06
CA PRO A 334 -2.54 24.46 25.61
C PRO A 334 -2.51 24.35 24.09
N GLU A 335 -1.57 25.05 23.47
CA GLU A 335 -1.35 25.02 22.04
C GLU A 335 -1.00 23.59 21.64
N SER A 336 -1.83 22.96 20.79
CA SER A 336 -1.69 21.54 20.51
C SER A 336 -0.43 21.29 19.68
N THR A 337 0.63 20.86 20.36
CA THR A 337 1.92 20.46 19.79
C THR A 337 1.75 19.20 18.96
N VAL A 338 1.22 19.37 17.74
CA VAL A 338 1.23 18.33 16.71
C VAL A 338 2.69 18.11 16.34
N ASP A 339 3.30 17.13 17.00
CA ASP A 339 4.68 16.72 16.77
C ASP A 339 4.88 16.41 15.28
N ARG A 340 5.71 17.23 14.61
CA ARG A 340 5.97 17.15 13.18
C ARG A 340 7.35 16.54 13.00
N PRO A 341 7.49 15.44 12.25
CA PRO A 341 8.78 14.83 12.06
C PRO A 341 9.77 15.80 11.45
N ARG A 342 10.97 15.90 12.02
CA ARG A 342 12.03 16.78 11.54
C ARG A 342 12.80 16.07 10.42
N TYR A 343 12.52 16.45 9.18
CA TYR A 343 13.08 15.80 7.99
C TYR A 343 14.63 15.81 8.01
N GLY A 344 15.24 14.64 8.22
CA GLY A 344 16.69 14.46 8.23
C GLY A 344 17.38 14.62 9.59
N GLU A 345 16.68 15.02 10.65
CA GLU A 345 17.22 15.11 12.01
C GLU A 345 16.93 13.86 12.88
N GLU A 346 16.06 12.97 12.41
CA GLU A 346 15.58 11.83 13.19
C GLU A 346 16.43 10.58 12.97
N SER A 347 17.23 10.21 13.98
CA SER A 347 17.98 8.95 14.04
C SER A 347 17.12 7.68 14.13
N TYR A 348 15.81 7.78 13.91
CA TYR A 348 14.83 6.76 14.24
C TYR A 348 13.58 6.85 13.35
N SER A 349 12.82 5.76 13.25
CA SER A 349 11.59 5.71 12.44
C SER A 349 10.42 6.45 13.10
N THR A 350 9.97 7.56 12.51
CA THR A 350 8.73 8.24 12.93
C THR A 350 7.52 7.77 12.14
N ILE A 351 6.39 7.61 12.85
CA ILE A 351 5.10 7.18 12.30
C ILE A 351 4.06 8.26 12.61
N ALA A 352 3.27 8.65 11.62
CA ALA A 352 2.25 9.68 11.78
C ALA A 352 1.24 9.34 12.90
N GLY A 353 0.96 10.30 13.79
CA GLY A 353 0.18 10.08 15.02
C GLY A 353 -1.12 9.31 14.84
N TRP A 354 -1.90 9.57 13.78
CA TRP A 354 -3.16 8.86 13.49
C TRP A 354 -3.02 7.36 13.14
N ILE A 355 -1.79 6.85 12.98
CA ILE A 355 -1.48 5.43 12.80
C ILE A 355 -1.10 4.79 14.15
N ARG A 356 -0.35 5.52 15.00
CA ARG A 356 0.03 5.15 16.38
C ARG A 356 -1.21 5.15 17.30
N GLU A 357 -1.98 6.23 17.23
CA GLU A 357 -3.21 6.49 17.98
C GLU A 357 -4.36 6.73 16.98
N PRO A 358 -4.97 5.66 16.43
CA PRO A 358 -6.07 5.81 15.48
C PRO A 358 -7.34 6.33 16.18
N PRO A 359 -8.08 7.30 15.60
CA PRO A 359 -9.35 7.81 16.15
C PRO A 359 -10.53 6.82 15.96
N VAL A 360 -10.22 5.52 15.96
CA VAL A 360 -11.11 4.36 15.89
C VAL A 360 -10.46 3.33 16.81
N SER A 361 -11.07 3.08 17.96
CA SER A 361 -10.63 2.03 18.88
C SER A 361 -10.78 0.66 18.24
N SER A 362 -9.99 -0.31 18.71
CA SER A 362 -10.28 -1.72 18.51
C SER A 362 -11.64 -2.08 19.11
N LEU A 363 -12.26 -3.15 18.61
CA LEU A 363 -13.49 -3.73 19.14
C LEU A 363 -13.20 -4.98 19.97
N GLU A 364 -13.93 -5.16 21.06
CA GLU A 364 -14.04 -6.44 21.75
C GLU A 364 -14.71 -7.46 20.82
N VAL A 365 -14.26 -8.72 20.77
CA VAL A 365 -14.86 -9.73 19.89
C VAL A 365 -15.37 -10.92 20.70
N ARG A 366 -16.69 -11.10 20.66
CA ARG A 366 -17.43 -12.16 21.34
C ARG A 366 -17.93 -13.20 20.34
N PHE A 367 -18.20 -14.41 20.82
CA PHE A 367 -18.89 -15.44 20.08
C PHE A 367 -20.14 -15.82 20.86
N THR A 368 -21.22 -16.17 20.16
CA THR A 368 -22.37 -16.80 20.82
C THR A 368 -22.07 -18.29 21.06
N PRO A 369 -22.65 -18.93 22.09
CA PRO A 369 -22.51 -20.37 22.30
C PRO A 369 -23.03 -21.24 21.14
N HIS A 370 -23.77 -20.66 20.18
CA HIS A 370 -24.11 -21.33 18.92
C HIS A 370 -22.93 -21.32 17.95
N ALA A 371 -22.30 -20.17 17.74
CA ALA A 371 -21.15 -20.01 16.86
C ALA A 371 -19.90 -20.73 17.37
N GLU A 372 -19.74 -20.89 18.69
CA GLU A 372 -18.64 -21.67 19.27
C GLU A 372 -18.78 -23.17 18.91
N ARG A 373 -19.97 -23.77 19.14
CA ARG A 373 -20.23 -25.16 18.73
C ARG A 373 -20.13 -25.38 17.22
N GLU A 374 -20.64 -24.45 16.41
CA GLU A 374 -20.49 -24.53 14.95
C GLU A 374 -19.02 -24.48 14.50
N LEU A 375 -18.15 -23.78 15.24
CA LEU A 375 -16.72 -23.71 14.95
C LEU A 375 -15.99 -24.99 15.41
N GLU A 376 -16.40 -25.59 16.53
CA GLU A 376 -15.93 -26.90 17.03
C GLU A 376 -16.29 -28.08 16.09
N GLU A 377 -17.30 -27.92 15.22
CA GLU A 377 -17.63 -28.92 14.20
C GLU A 377 -16.58 -29.00 13.06
N PHE A 378 -15.75 -27.96 12.87
CA PHE A 378 -14.72 -27.95 11.81
C PHE A 378 -13.52 -28.82 12.17
N LEU A 379 -13.20 -29.77 11.31
CA LEU A 379 -12.06 -30.66 11.48
C LEU A 379 -10.72 -29.96 11.17
N PRO A 380 -9.66 -30.24 11.97
CA PRO A 380 -8.27 -29.90 11.65
C PRO A 380 -7.79 -30.40 10.28
N THR A 381 -6.93 -29.63 9.63
CA THR A 381 -6.32 -29.98 8.32
C THR A 381 -5.46 -31.24 8.35
N HIS A 382 -4.90 -31.59 9.52
CA HIS A 382 -3.95 -32.69 9.69
C HIS A 382 -4.58 -34.09 9.81
N LEU A 383 -5.90 -34.21 9.99
CA LEU A 383 -6.58 -35.50 10.08
C LEU A 383 -6.84 -36.08 8.68
N SER A 384 -5.94 -36.95 8.23
CA SER A 384 -6.02 -37.67 6.96
C SER A 384 -6.24 -39.16 7.20
N GLY A 385 -7.50 -39.60 7.34
CA GLY A 385 -7.78 -41.00 7.70
C GLY A 385 -9.24 -41.43 7.82
N ALA A 386 -10.20 -40.75 7.18
CA ALA A 386 -11.61 -41.15 7.17
C ALA A 386 -12.26 -40.91 5.79
N PRO A 387 -13.17 -41.78 5.32
CA PRO A 387 -13.96 -41.52 4.12
C PRO A 387 -15.01 -40.44 4.39
N GLU A 388 -15.19 -39.53 3.42
CA GLU A 388 -16.23 -38.48 3.34
C GLU A 388 -16.91 -38.10 4.67
N SER A 389 -16.13 -37.56 5.61
CA SER A 389 -16.66 -37.09 6.88
C SER A 389 -17.64 -35.94 6.64
N VAL A 390 -18.89 -36.10 7.10
CA VAL A 390 -19.97 -35.09 6.97
C VAL A 390 -19.60 -33.72 7.57
N ARG A 391 -18.64 -33.69 8.50
CA ARG A 391 -18.13 -32.47 9.12
C ARG A 391 -17.23 -31.67 8.17
N PRO A 392 -17.34 -30.33 8.16
CA PRO A 392 -16.50 -29.49 7.31
C PRO A 392 -15.05 -29.50 7.78
N ARG A 393 -14.11 -29.17 6.88
CA ARG A 393 -12.68 -29.07 7.18
C ARG A 393 -12.13 -27.75 6.68
N PHE A 394 -11.19 -27.18 7.43
CA PHE A 394 -10.36 -26.08 6.93
C PHE A 394 -9.44 -26.56 5.78
N LYS A 395 -9.02 -25.65 4.90
CA LYS A 395 -8.00 -25.94 3.87
C LYS A 395 -6.61 -25.48 4.32
N PHE A 396 -6.52 -24.31 4.96
CA PHE A 396 -5.26 -23.68 5.37
C PHE A 396 -5.10 -23.61 6.88
N LEU A 397 -6.19 -23.32 7.62
CA LEU A 397 -6.17 -23.20 9.07
C LEU A 397 -6.00 -24.58 9.72
N ARG A 398 -5.27 -24.63 10.84
CA ARG A 398 -4.87 -25.87 11.50
C ARG A 398 -5.91 -26.39 12.48
N SER A 399 -6.68 -25.51 13.12
CA SER A 399 -7.67 -25.88 14.13
C SER A 399 -8.79 -24.83 14.33
N PRO A 400 -9.91 -25.18 14.99
CA PRO A 400 -10.96 -24.25 15.41
C PRO A 400 -10.44 -23.05 16.22
N GLU A 401 -9.43 -23.24 17.08
CA GLU A 401 -8.86 -22.18 17.91
C GLU A 401 -8.04 -21.19 17.08
N GLU A 402 -7.29 -21.68 16.07
CA GLU A 402 -6.59 -20.83 15.11
C GLU A 402 -7.59 -20.00 14.28
N ALA A 403 -8.70 -20.61 13.86
CA ALA A 403 -9.79 -19.92 13.18
C ALA A 403 -10.49 -18.89 14.09
N ALA A 404 -10.74 -19.21 15.36
CA ALA A 404 -11.31 -18.27 16.33
C ALA A 404 -10.37 -17.05 16.54
N ALA A 405 -9.06 -17.28 16.66
CA ALA A 405 -8.07 -16.21 16.77
C ALA A 405 -8.01 -15.34 15.51
N ALA A 406 -8.08 -15.94 14.32
CA ALA A 406 -8.15 -15.22 13.04
C ALA A 406 -9.41 -14.35 12.94
N ILE A 407 -10.59 -14.89 13.29
CA ILE A 407 -11.86 -14.16 13.34
C ILE A 407 -11.78 -12.98 14.33
N ARG A 408 -11.21 -13.18 15.53
CA ARG A 408 -10.97 -12.10 16.52
C ARG A 408 -10.08 -10.99 15.94
N GLY A 409 -9.02 -11.34 15.22
CA GLY A 409 -8.14 -10.36 14.57
C GLY A 409 -8.85 -9.56 13.47
N VAL A 410 -9.59 -10.23 12.58
CA VAL A 410 -10.37 -9.56 11.52
C VAL A 410 -11.40 -8.59 12.10
N LEU A 411 -12.15 -9.01 13.12
CA LEU A 411 -13.28 -8.25 13.66
C LEU A 411 -12.85 -7.10 14.60
N SER A 412 -11.83 -7.31 15.44
CA SER A 412 -11.34 -6.28 16.38
C SER A 412 -10.80 -5.05 15.66
N ALA A 413 -10.22 -5.21 14.47
CA ALA A 413 -9.73 -4.13 13.61
C ALA A 413 -10.83 -3.36 12.84
N ASP A 414 -12.10 -3.68 13.09
CA ASP A 414 -13.31 -3.29 12.37
C ASP A 414 -13.15 -3.32 10.83
N PRO A 415 -13.48 -4.43 10.15
CA PRO A 415 -13.29 -4.60 8.71
C PRO A 415 -14.22 -3.71 7.89
N ARG A 416 -15.29 -3.17 8.49
CA ARG A 416 -16.31 -2.35 7.80
C ARG A 416 -15.72 -1.06 7.23
N SER A 417 -16.27 -0.61 6.11
CA SER A 417 -15.95 0.72 5.57
C SER A 417 -16.58 1.83 6.42
N VAL A 418 -16.01 3.04 6.40
CA VAL A 418 -16.57 4.22 7.07
C VAL A 418 -18.05 4.45 6.68
N TYR A 419 -18.42 4.13 5.44
CA TYR A 419 -19.82 4.13 4.99
C TYR A 419 -20.68 3.12 5.76
N ARG A 420 -20.29 1.84 5.86
CA ARG A 420 -21.08 0.84 6.60
C ARG A 420 -21.26 1.24 8.07
N ARG A 421 -20.21 1.74 8.75
CA ARG A 421 -20.28 2.18 10.17
C ARG A 421 -21.22 3.37 10.43
N THR A 422 -21.51 4.16 9.40
CA THR A 422 -22.33 5.39 9.50
C THR A 422 -23.69 5.31 8.84
N ARG A 423 -23.90 4.39 7.89
CA ARG A 423 -25.14 4.26 7.09
C ARG A 423 -25.80 2.88 7.16
N CYS A 424 -25.16 1.89 7.78
CA CYS A 424 -25.63 0.51 7.82
C CYS A 424 -25.31 -0.15 9.18
N ARG A 425 -25.65 0.52 10.30
CA ARG A 425 -25.40 0.00 11.64
C ARG A 425 -26.23 -1.27 11.89
N ASP A 426 -27.49 -1.23 11.49
CA ASP A 426 -28.50 -2.26 11.74
C ASP A 426 -28.45 -3.42 10.73
N ARG A 427 -27.29 -3.64 10.10
CA ARG A 427 -27.08 -4.67 9.07
C ARG A 427 -25.90 -5.56 9.41
N LEU A 428 -26.19 -6.85 9.56
CA LEU A 428 -25.23 -7.93 9.71
C LEU A 428 -24.04 -7.80 8.75
N PHE A 429 -22.87 -8.15 9.27
CA PHE A 429 -21.65 -8.31 8.51
C PHE A 429 -21.45 -9.80 8.24
N PHE A 430 -21.04 -10.10 7.02
CA PHE A 430 -20.74 -11.44 6.54
C PHE A 430 -19.34 -11.38 5.95
N PHE A 431 -18.52 -12.41 6.17
CA PHE A 431 -17.26 -12.59 5.48
C PHE A 431 -16.84 -14.06 5.46
N THR A 432 -16.04 -14.42 4.45
CA THR A 432 -15.49 -15.75 4.31
C THR A 432 -14.06 -15.79 4.85
N LEU A 433 -13.75 -16.79 5.66
CA LEU A 433 -12.39 -17.13 6.11
C LEU A 433 -12.16 -18.63 5.86
N ASP A 434 -11.13 -18.93 5.09
CA ASP A 434 -10.79 -20.29 4.64
C ASP A 434 -12.01 -20.97 3.97
N THR A 435 -12.59 -22.00 4.59
CA THR A 435 -13.78 -22.73 4.14
C THR A 435 -15.04 -22.39 4.95
N ALA A 436 -15.00 -21.36 5.78
CA ALA A 436 -16.11 -20.92 6.63
C ALA A 436 -16.66 -19.54 6.22
N ASP A 437 -17.98 -19.40 6.18
CA ASP A 437 -18.70 -18.12 6.12
C ASP A 437 -19.15 -17.72 7.54
N ILE A 438 -18.71 -16.55 7.98
CA ILE A 438 -18.93 -16.01 9.31
C ILE A 438 -19.96 -14.88 9.24
N THR A 439 -21.01 -15.00 10.06
CA THR A 439 -22.03 -13.97 10.26
C THR A 439 -21.81 -13.31 11.62
N CYS A 440 -21.68 -11.99 11.64
CA CYS A 440 -21.49 -11.23 12.88
C CYS A 440 -22.26 -9.91 12.93
N TRP A 441 -22.63 -9.53 14.15
CA TRP A 441 -23.22 -8.25 14.51
C TRP A 441 -22.14 -7.30 15.06
N PHE A 442 -22.45 -6.00 15.13
CA PHE A 442 -21.55 -4.97 15.63
C PHE A 442 -22.32 -3.97 16.51
N GLY A 443 -22.08 -4.02 17.82
CA GLY A 443 -22.63 -3.08 18.78
C GLY A 443 -21.80 -1.79 18.92
N GLN A 444 -21.93 -1.14 20.09
CA GLN A 444 -21.00 -0.09 20.50
C GLN A 444 -19.82 -0.75 21.22
N GLY A 445 -18.59 -0.54 20.73
CA GLY A 445 -17.37 -1.10 21.33
C GLY A 445 -17.10 -2.58 21.06
N PHE A 446 -18.08 -3.37 20.59
CA PHE A 446 -17.91 -4.80 20.34
C PHE A 446 -18.40 -5.27 18.95
N ALA A 447 -17.87 -6.42 18.52
CA ALA A 447 -18.39 -7.26 17.45
C ALA A 447 -18.73 -8.66 18.01
N GLU A 448 -19.79 -9.27 17.51
CA GLU A 448 -20.31 -10.53 18.05
C GLU A 448 -20.58 -11.53 16.92
N VAL A 449 -19.92 -12.69 16.98
CA VAL A 449 -20.08 -13.78 16.02
C VAL A 449 -21.35 -14.55 16.35
N LEU A 450 -22.35 -14.42 15.47
CA LEU A 450 -23.66 -15.05 15.65
C LEU A 450 -23.68 -16.48 15.10
N GLN A 451 -22.93 -16.72 14.01
CA GLN A 451 -22.97 -17.99 13.30
C GLN A 451 -21.71 -18.19 12.43
N VAL A 452 -21.25 -19.44 12.35
CA VAL A 452 -20.17 -19.91 11.47
C VAL A 452 -20.72 -21.09 10.66
N ARG A 453 -20.67 -21.03 9.33
CA ARG A 453 -21.12 -22.14 8.46
C ARG A 453 -20.04 -22.54 7.47
N PRO A 454 -19.99 -23.79 6.99
CA PRO A 454 -19.17 -24.12 5.83
C PRO A 454 -19.66 -23.38 4.59
N VAL A 455 -18.72 -22.97 3.73
CA VAL A 455 -19.01 -22.40 2.41
C VAL A 455 -19.64 -23.48 1.53
N GLU A 456 -20.86 -23.24 1.04
CA GLU A 456 -21.53 -24.14 0.11
C GLU A 456 -20.78 -24.22 -1.23
N CYS A 457 -20.14 -25.36 -1.50
CA CYS A 457 -19.48 -25.61 -2.79
C CYS A 457 -20.49 -25.65 -3.94
N GLN A 458 -20.53 -24.57 -4.75
CA GLN A 458 -21.44 -24.41 -5.89
C GLN A 458 -21.19 -25.38 -7.07
N THR A 459 -20.31 -26.36 -6.92
CA THR A 459 -20.02 -27.41 -7.92
C THR A 459 -21.21 -28.33 -8.21
N ALA A 460 -22.15 -28.49 -7.26
CA ALA A 460 -23.31 -29.38 -7.43
C ALA A 460 -24.33 -28.91 -8.48
N THR A 461 -24.43 -27.59 -8.75
CA THR A 461 -25.51 -27.02 -9.58
C THR A 461 -25.20 -27.07 -11.08
N ILE A 462 -23.92 -26.94 -11.46
CA ILE A 462 -23.51 -26.82 -12.87
C ILE A 462 -23.67 -28.13 -13.65
N MET A 463 -23.63 -29.30 -12.99
CA MET A 463 -23.84 -30.60 -13.63
C MET A 463 -25.32 -31.00 -13.82
N ARG A 464 -26.28 -30.16 -13.44
CA ARG A 464 -27.73 -30.44 -13.64
C ARG A 464 -28.35 -29.76 -14.88
N GLN A 465 -27.53 -29.20 -15.77
CA GLN A 465 -27.99 -28.66 -17.08
C GLN A 465 -27.10 -29.13 -18.24
N GLN A 466 -26.95 -30.45 -18.41
CA GLN A 466 -26.72 -31.02 -19.73
C GLN A 466 -28.08 -31.30 -20.40
N PRO A 467 -28.33 -30.81 -21.63
CA PRO A 467 -29.49 -31.26 -22.40
C PRO A 467 -29.36 -32.75 -22.72
N GLN A 468 -30.43 -33.52 -22.50
CA GLN A 468 -30.47 -34.91 -22.94
C GLN A 468 -30.42 -34.97 -24.46
N THR A 469 -29.54 -35.82 -25.01
CA THR A 469 -29.40 -36.04 -26.45
C THR A 469 -30.63 -36.74 -27.01
N TYR A 470 -31.47 -36.02 -27.74
CA TYR A 470 -32.61 -36.61 -28.44
C TYR A 470 -32.11 -37.22 -29.77
N SER A 471 -32.31 -38.52 -29.93
CA SER A 471 -32.07 -39.25 -31.19
C SER A 471 -33.17 -40.29 -31.40
N GLN A 472 -33.38 -40.69 -32.66
CA GLN A 472 -34.46 -41.57 -33.12
C GLN A 472 -35.89 -40.97 -33.12
N SER A 473 -36.22 -40.23 -34.19
CA SER A 473 -37.53 -40.29 -34.86
C SER A 473 -37.46 -39.50 -36.18
N HIS A 474 -36.93 -40.10 -37.27
CA HIS A 474 -36.83 -39.40 -38.56
C HIS A 474 -36.92 -40.32 -39.80
N GLU A 475 -37.73 -41.36 -39.71
CA GLU A 475 -38.22 -42.14 -40.85
C GLU A 475 -39.74 -42.32 -40.70
N GLU A 476 -40.52 -41.42 -41.31
CA GLU A 476 -41.87 -41.60 -41.88
C GLU A 476 -42.49 -40.21 -42.24
N LEU A 477 -43.50 -40.19 -43.11
CA LEU A 477 -44.28 -39.01 -43.56
C LEU A 477 -43.49 -37.76 -44.08
N LEU A 478 -42.80 -37.92 -45.22
CA LEU A 478 -42.79 -36.88 -46.27
C LEU A 478 -42.96 -37.46 -47.69
N SER A 479 -43.78 -38.52 -47.80
CA SER A 479 -44.62 -38.70 -48.97
C SER A 479 -45.80 -37.73 -48.89
N GLU A 480 -46.20 -37.13 -50.02
CA GLU A 480 -47.08 -35.96 -50.09
C GLU A 480 -46.34 -34.69 -49.61
N THR A 481 -46.17 -33.62 -50.41
CA THR A 481 -47.10 -33.12 -51.45
C THR A 481 -46.37 -32.74 -52.75
N ARG A 482 -46.88 -33.24 -53.89
CA ARG A 482 -46.67 -32.63 -55.22
C ARG A 482 -47.71 -31.54 -55.44
N ARG A 483 -47.36 -30.48 -56.19
CA ARG A 483 -48.17 -29.27 -56.48
C ARG A 483 -48.19 -28.31 -55.28
N SER A 484 -47.99 -27.00 -55.44
CA SER A 484 -48.26 -26.16 -56.63
C SER A 484 -47.07 -25.30 -57.04
#